data_AF-A0A1B6EQR1-F1
#
_entry.id   AF-A0A1B6EQR1-F1
#
_cell.length_a   1.000
_cell.length_b   1.000
_cell.length_c   1.000
_cell.angle_alpha   90.00
_cell.angle_beta   90.00
_cell.angle_gamma   90.00
#
_symmetry.space_group_name_H-M   'P 1'
#
loop_
_entity.id
_entity.type
_entity.pdbx_description
1 polymer ?
#
loop_
_entity_poly.entity_id
_entity_poly.type
_entity_poly.pdbx_seq_one_letter_code
_entity_poly.pdbx_strand_id
1 'polypeptide(L)'
;VLSLCTSLGEGNKEEETVNIWAQNLGDELWQLGTHVSKYDTIISSYSTLNARVLPTNGESILNSIVEKVSKMLKRKMDAVMCIIEAAEALAEEAETNVTRPIYYNSAKCSSFIDEETGDFFNSTLKSCQWEEEDPTLPDEERKPSNLYKNITVSPNPNFFNIPVNTYESAVHMPTDVYDYLMPVQSALKWSEELDEVFRQNYEGDP
;
A
#
# COMPACT_ATOMS: atom_id res chain seq x y z
N VAL A 1 -44.78 73.23 -19.36
CA VAL A 1 -43.73 72.25 -18.98
C VAL A 1 -44.40 70.88 -18.98
N LEU A 2 -44.66 70.34 -20.17
CA LEU A 2 -43.87 69.28 -20.81
C LEU A 2 -43.78 67.99 -19.98
N SER A 3 -44.62 67.04 -20.41
CA SER A 3 -44.24 65.70 -20.83
C SER A 3 -43.98 64.59 -19.81
N LEU A 4 -44.68 63.48 -20.08
CA LEU A 4 -44.28 62.07 -19.90
C LEU A 4 -44.27 61.50 -18.48
N CYS A 5 -45.40 60.86 -18.13
CA CYS A 5 -45.39 59.49 -17.61
C CYS A 5 -46.77 58.85 -17.74
N THR A 6 -47.17 58.57 -18.97
CA THR A 6 -48.13 57.52 -19.29
C THR A 6 -47.37 56.45 -20.07
N SER A 7 -46.74 55.52 -19.36
CA SER A 7 -46.26 54.24 -19.92
C SER A 7 -46.70 53.10 -19.01
N LEU A 8 -47.97 53.08 -18.64
CA LEU A 8 -48.68 51.87 -18.26
C LEU A 8 -49.20 51.25 -19.56
N GLY A 9 -48.35 50.49 -20.26
CA GLY A 9 -48.77 49.85 -21.52
C GLY A 9 -47.70 49.21 -22.40
N GLU A 10 -46.40 49.42 -22.16
CA GLU A 10 -45.33 48.91 -23.04
C GLU A 10 -44.33 47.96 -22.35
N GLY A 11 -44.60 47.51 -21.13
CA GLY A 11 -43.73 46.55 -20.43
C GLY A 11 -43.99 45.06 -20.74
N ASN A 12 -45.09 44.73 -21.43
CA ASN A 12 -45.57 43.34 -21.51
C ASN A 12 -45.07 42.59 -22.75
N LYS A 13 -44.74 43.30 -23.84
CA LYS A 13 -44.37 42.65 -25.11
C LYS A 13 -42.94 42.10 -25.11
N GLU A 14 -42.01 42.82 -24.50
CA GLU A 14 -40.61 42.39 -24.40
C GLU A 14 -40.48 41.21 -23.44
N GLU A 15 -41.19 41.25 -22.30
CA GLU A 15 -41.28 40.14 -21.34
C GLU A 15 -41.88 38.88 -21.97
N GLU A 16 -42.98 39.03 -22.73
CA GLU A 16 -43.60 37.93 -23.49
C GLU A 16 -42.64 37.36 -24.53
N THR A 17 -41.88 38.20 -25.22
CA THR A 17 -40.88 37.77 -26.22
C THR A 17 -39.73 37.00 -25.58
N VAL A 18 -39.20 37.47 -24.45
CA VAL A 18 -38.15 36.78 -23.70
C VAL A 18 -38.66 35.43 -23.16
N ASN A 19 -39.91 35.36 -22.71
CA ASN A 19 -40.52 34.10 -22.27
C ASN A 19 -40.64 33.08 -23.40
N ILE A 20 -41.07 33.51 -24.60
CA ILE A 20 -41.14 32.63 -25.78
C ILE A 20 -39.74 32.12 -26.16
N TRP A 21 -38.73 32.99 -26.15
CA TRP A 21 -37.35 32.58 -26.43
C TRP A 21 -36.81 31.61 -25.39
N ALA A 22 -37.05 31.85 -24.11
CA ALA A 22 -36.63 30.97 -23.03
C ALA A 22 -37.30 29.59 -23.12
N GLN A 23 -38.59 29.53 -23.50
CA GLN A 23 -39.30 28.28 -23.73
C GLN A 23 -38.71 27.52 -24.93
N ASN A 24 -38.54 28.19 -26.07
CA ASN A 24 -38.00 27.55 -27.28
C ASN A 24 -36.57 27.03 -27.05
N LEU A 25 -35.70 27.85 -26.44
CA LEU A 25 -34.34 27.44 -26.13
C LEU A 25 -34.31 26.30 -25.10
N GLY A 26 -35.20 26.34 -24.10
CA GLY A 26 -35.35 25.28 -23.11
C GLY A 26 -35.78 23.95 -23.75
N ASP A 27 -36.73 24.00 -24.67
CA ASP A 27 -37.21 22.82 -25.41
C ASP A 27 -36.11 22.24 -26.31
N GLU A 28 -35.36 23.08 -27.02
CA GLU A 28 -34.22 22.65 -27.85
C GLU A 28 -33.10 22.01 -27.01
N LEU A 29 -32.74 22.64 -25.88
CA LEU A 29 -31.75 22.08 -24.94
C LEU A 29 -32.23 20.77 -24.31
N TRP A 30 -33.51 20.65 -23.98
CA TRP A 30 -34.10 19.43 -23.44
C TRP A 30 -34.09 18.29 -24.47
N GLN A 31 -34.47 18.59 -25.71
CA GLN A 31 -34.43 17.61 -26.81
C GLN A 31 -33.00 17.17 -27.11
N LEU A 32 -32.06 18.11 -27.19
CA LEU A 32 -30.64 17.81 -27.38
C LEU A 32 -30.12 16.97 -26.22
N GLY A 33 -30.42 17.36 -24.98
CA GLY A 33 -30.03 16.63 -23.77
C GLY A 33 -30.57 15.20 -23.76
N THR A 34 -31.83 15.02 -24.12
CA THR A 34 -32.48 13.71 -24.23
C THR A 34 -31.83 12.86 -25.33
N HIS A 35 -31.59 13.44 -26.50
CA HIS A 35 -31.00 12.73 -27.63
C HIS A 35 -29.54 12.34 -27.41
N VAL A 36 -28.74 13.23 -26.82
CA VAL A 36 -27.31 13.00 -26.54
C VAL A 36 -27.12 12.04 -25.37
N SER A 37 -27.88 12.22 -24.27
CA SER A 37 -27.77 11.33 -23.10
C SER A 37 -28.40 9.97 -23.32
N LYS A 38 -29.40 9.87 -24.21
CA LYS A 38 -30.21 8.67 -24.45
C LYS A 38 -30.80 8.08 -23.17
N TYR A 39 -31.14 8.93 -22.20
CA TYR A 39 -31.54 8.48 -20.87
C TYR A 39 -32.74 7.51 -20.91
N ASP A 40 -33.71 7.70 -21.82
CA ASP A 40 -34.85 6.79 -21.99
C ASP A 40 -34.43 5.37 -22.37
N THR A 41 -33.38 5.26 -23.19
CA THR A 41 -32.79 3.96 -23.59
C THR A 41 -32.16 3.27 -22.39
N ILE A 42 -31.50 4.04 -21.53
CA ILE A 42 -30.87 3.55 -20.29
C ILE A 42 -31.94 3.10 -19.28
N ILE A 43 -33.02 3.86 -19.12
CA ILE A 43 -34.14 3.46 -18.24
C ILE A 43 -34.78 2.16 -18.75
N SER A 44 -35.01 2.08 -20.05
CA SER A 44 -35.57 0.89 -20.69
C SER A 44 -34.62 -0.32 -20.54
N SER A 45 -33.30 -0.09 -20.57
CA SER A 45 -32.32 -1.17 -20.44
C SER A 45 -32.35 -1.83 -19.06
N TYR A 46 -32.66 -1.10 -17.98
CA TYR A 46 -32.87 -1.72 -16.66
C TYR A 46 -34.03 -2.73 -16.67
N SER A 47 -35.09 -2.46 -17.44
CA SER A 47 -36.22 -3.37 -17.58
C SER A 47 -35.89 -4.56 -18.49
N THR A 48 -35.19 -4.32 -19.60
CA THR A 48 -34.81 -5.41 -20.54
C THR A 48 -33.74 -6.33 -19.96
N LEU A 49 -32.82 -5.80 -19.17
CA LEU A 49 -31.78 -6.56 -18.48
C LEU A 49 -32.29 -7.20 -17.16
N ASN A 50 -33.59 -7.04 -16.84
CA ASN A 50 -34.21 -7.62 -15.65
C ASN A 50 -33.51 -7.23 -14.35
N ALA A 51 -33.15 -5.95 -14.22
CA ALA A 51 -32.54 -5.43 -13.01
C ALA A 51 -33.52 -5.56 -11.83
N ARG A 52 -33.05 -6.14 -10.72
CA ARG A 52 -33.85 -6.34 -9.51
C ARG A 52 -33.39 -5.39 -8.42
N VAL A 53 -34.34 -4.68 -7.81
CA VAL A 53 -34.10 -3.89 -6.60
C VAL A 53 -34.35 -4.80 -5.41
N LEU A 54 -33.28 -5.11 -4.67
CA LEU A 54 -33.36 -5.89 -3.44
C LEU A 54 -33.38 -4.92 -2.24
N PRO A 55 -34.25 -5.13 -1.24
CA PRO A 55 -34.21 -4.34 -0.02
C PRO A 55 -32.91 -4.61 0.73
N THR A 56 -32.15 -3.56 1.02
CA THR A 56 -30.89 -3.66 1.74
C THR A 56 -31.11 -3.35 3.21
N ASN A 57 -30.84 -4.32 4.10
CA ASN A 57 -30.90 -4.10 5.54
C ASN A 57 -29.53 -3.62 6.06
N GLY A 58 -29.46 -2.34 6.45
CA GLY A 58 -28.23 -1.71 6.94
C GLY A 58 -27.66 -2.34 8.21
N GLU A 59 -28.51 -2.82 9.12
CA GLU A 59 -28.07 -3.48 10.36
C GLU A 59 -27.40 -4.83 10.07
N SER A 60 -27.94 -5.60 9.12
CA SER A 60 -27.31 -6.87 8.69
C SER A 60 -25.96 -6.65 8.03
N ILE A 61 -25.80 -5.57 7.26
CA ILE A 61 -24.51 -5.20 6.66
C ILE A 61 -23.53 -4.84 7.77
N LEU A 62 -23.94 -3.99 8.72
CA LEU A 62 -23.10 -3.60 9.85
C LEU A 62 -22.64 -4.83 10.65
N ASN A 63 -23.57 -5.74 10.97
CA ASN A 63 -23.25 -6.98 11.68
C ASN A 63 -22.25 -7.84 10.89
N SER A 64 -22.41 -7.94 9.56
CA SER A 64 -21.46 -8.68 8.72
C SER A 64 -20.07 -8.03 8.65
N ILE A 65 -20.00 -6.70 8.67
CA ILE A 65 -18.73 -5.96 8.72
C ILE A 65 -18.06 -6.19 10.06
N VAL A 66 -18.81 -6.04 11.17
CA VAL A 66 -18.30 -6.26 12.52
C VAL A 66 -17.77 -7.68 12.68
N GLU A 67 -18.48 -8.69 12.18
CA GLU A 67 -18.04 -10.08 12.21
C GLU A 67 -16.73 -10.29 11.42
N LYS A 68 -16.67 -9.80 10.17
CA LYS A 68 -15.49 -9.93 9.32
C LYS A 68 -14.27 -9.21 9.90
N VAL A 69 -14.45 -7.99 10.40
CA VAL A 69 -13.38 -7.21 11.04
C VAL A 69 -12.93 -7.88 12.33
N SER A 70 -13.85 -8.40 13.14
CA SER A 70 -13.52 -9.15 14.36
C SER A 70 -12.68 -10.38 14.04
N LYS A 71 -13.06 -11.15 13.01
CA LYS A 71 -12.29 -12.31 12.56
C LYS A 71 -10.91 -11.93 12.02
N MET A 72 -10.82 -10.86 11.23
CA MET A 72 -9.54 -10.35 10.71
C MET A 72 -8.60 -9.96 11.86
N LEU A 73 -9.09 -9.19 12.83
CA LEU A 73 -8.27 -8.74 13.96
C LEU A 73 -7.81 -9.90 14.84
N LYS A 74 -8.66 -10.91 15.06
CA LYS A 74 -8.26 -12.13 15.78
C LYS A 74 -7.12 -12.87 15.07
N ARG A 75 -7.23 -13.09 13.75
CA ARG A 75 -6.16 -13.72 12.97
C ARG A 75 -4.85 -12.96 13.04
N LYS A 76 -4.91 -11.63 12.93
CA LYS A 76 -3.71 -10.77 13.08
C LYS A 76 -3.10 -10.89 14.47
N MET A 77 -3.93 -10.96 15.51
CA MET A 77 -3.47 -11.17 16.88
C MET A 77 -2.81 -12.54 17.04
N ASP A 78 -3.42 -13.59 16.50
CA ASP A 78 -2.89 -14.96 16.56
C ASP A 78 -1.53 -15.06 15.84
N ALA A 79 -1.39 -14.44 14.66
CA ALA A 79 -0.13 -14.39 13.91
C ALA A 79 0.98 -13.67 14.68
N VAL A 80 0.66 -12.53 15.32
CA VAL A 80 1.61 -11.80 16.17
C VAL A 80 2.00 -12.63 17.40
N MET A 81 1.06 -13.32 18.02
CA MET A 81 1.35 -14.17 19.17
C MET A 81 2.26 -15.34 18.81
N CYS A 82 2.05 -15.96 17.64
CA CYS A 82 2.94 -17.00 17.12
C CYS A 82 4.37 -16.48 16.90
N ILE A 83 4.54 -15.25 16.39
CA ILE A 83 5.86 -14.61 16.25
C ILE A 83 6.50 -14.40 17.63
N ILE A 84 5.73 -13.96 18.63
CA ILE A 84 6.25 -13.72 19.98
C ILE A 84 6.75 -15.04 20.60
N GLU A 85 5.93 -16.09 20.57
CA GLU A 85 6.29 -17.40 21.13
C GLU A 85 7.54 -17.97 20.47
N ALA A 86 7.63 -17.86 19.14
CA ALA A 86 8.82 -18.28 18.39
C ALA A 86 10.04 -17.43 18.74
N ALA A 87 9.90 -16.12 18.85
CA ALA A 87 10.99 -15.22 19.20
C ALA A 87 11.51 -15.47 20.61
N GLU A 88 10.63 -15.73 21.58
CA GLU A 88 11.03 -16.07 22.96
C GLU A 88 11.80 -17.39 23.01
N ALA A 89 11.33 -18.43 22.32
CA ALA A 89 12.02 -19.72 22.25
C ALA A 89 13.40 -19.61 21.59
N LEU A 90 13.48 -18.95 20.43
CA LEU A 90 14.74 -18.77 19.70
C LEU A 90 15.74 -17.90 20.47
N ALA A 91 15.26 -16.86 21.16
CA ALA A 91 16.12 -16.02 21.98
C ALA A 91 16.63 -16.73 23.24
N GLU A 92 15.86 -17.66 23.83
CA GLU A 92 16.31 -18.48 24.95
C GLU A 92 17.42 -19.46 24.54
N GLU A 93 17.30 -20.04 23.35
CA GLU A 93 18.29 -20.98 22.78
C GLU A 93 19.52 -20.27 22.17
N ALA A 94 19.48 -18.94 22.05
CA ALA A 94 20.50 -18.17 21.34
C ALA A 94 21.88 -18.21 22.03
N GLU A 95 22.91 -18.54 21.24
CA GLU A 95 24.30 -18.48 21.68
C GLU A 95 24.82 -17.03 21.74
N THR A 96 25.50 -16.66 22.83
CA THR A 96 26.14 -15.34 22.94
C THR A 96 27.44 -15.24 22.12
N ASN A 97 28.09 -16.37 21.88
CA ASN A 97 29.38 -16.46 21.18
C ASN A 97 29.20 -17.08 19.80
N VAL A 98 28.73 -16.27 18.85
CA VAL A 98 28.52 -16.69 17.46
C VAL A 98 29.77 -16.54 16.61
N THR A 99 29.95 -17.45 15.65
CA THR A 99 30.98 -17.31 14.61
C THR A 99 30.60 -16.16 13.68
N ARG A 100 31.43 -15.11 13.67
CA ARG A 100 31.31 -13.98 12.73
C ARG A 100 32.09 -14.28 11.45
N PRO A 101 31.76 -13.66 10.30
CA PRO A 101 30.66 -12.71 10.06
C PRO A 101 29.30 -13.38 9.82
N ILE A 102 28.23 -12.83 10.40
CA ILE A 102 26.85 -13.15 10.03
C ILE A 102 26.42 -12.24 8.87
N TYR A 103 26.13 -12.86 7.73
CA TYR A 103 25.61 -12.18 6.55
C TYR A 103 24.10 -12.02 6.64
N TYR A 104 23.59 -10.81 6.39
CA TYR A 104 22.16 -10.53 6.55
C TYR A 104 21.65 -9.55 5.49
N ASN A 105 20.33 -9.52 5.34
CA ASN A 105 19.61 -8.58 4.48
C ASN A 105 19.47 -7.24 5.20
N SER A 106 20.17 -6.21 4.74
CA SER A 106 20.09 -4.86 5.29
C SER A 106 19.07 -4.03 4.53
N ALA A 107 18.09 -3.46 5.23
CA ALA A 107 17.08 -2.59 4.65
C ALA A 107 17.66 -1.32 3.96
N LYS A 108 18.93 -0.99 4.25
CA LYS A 108 19.61 0.23 3.78
C LYS A 108 20.78 -0.05 2.83
N CYS A 109 21.48 -1.17 3.05
CA CYS A 109 22.77 -1.44 2.41
C CYS A 109 22.76 -2.64 1.46
N SER A 110 21.76 -3.51 1.54
CA SER A 110 21.63 -4.61 0.58
C SER A 110 21.35 -4.07 -0.82
N SER A 111 21.89 -4.77 -1.81
CA SER A 111 21.55 -4.50 -3.21
C SER A 111 20.31 -5.30 -3.58
N PHE A 112 19.50 -4.75 -4.48
CA PHE A 112 18.26 -5.37 -4.93
C PHE A 112 18.44 -5.95 -6.33
N ILE A 113 17.81 -7.09 -6.58
CA ILE A 113 17.72 -7.73 -7.89
C ILE A 113 16.25 -7.79 -8.26
N ASP A 114 15.88 -7.11 -9.33
CA ASP A 114 14.52 -7.22 -9.87
C ASP A 114 14.36 -8.60 -10.52
N GLU A 115 13.37 -9.39 -10.07
CA GLU A 115 13.12 -10.73 -10.58
C GLU A 115 12.59 -10.74 -12.02
N GLU A 116 11.84 -9.70 -12.43
CA GLU A 116 11.23 -9.62 -13.77
C GLU A 116 12.22 -9.11 -14.81
N THR A 117 12.98 -8.05 -14.49
CA THR A 117 13.91 -7.44 -15.45
C THR A 117 15.33 -7.99 -15.35
N GLY A 118 15.69 -8.60 -14.20
CA GLY A 118 17.05 -8.99 -13.89
C GLY A 118 17.97 -7.80 -13.58
N ASP A 119 17.42 -6.60 -13.42
CA ASP A 119 18.19 -5.40 -13.15
C ASP A 119 18.77 -5.44 -11.73
N PHE A 120 20.05 -5.05 -11.64
CA PHE A 120 20.78 -5.01 -10.38
C PHE A 120 20.89 -3.57 -9.88
N PHE A 121 20.36 -3.31 -8.69
CA PHE A 121 20.35 -1.99 -8.05
C PHE A 121 21.25 -1.98 -6.82
N ASN A 122 22.39 -1.30 -6.93
CA ASN A 122 23.35 -1.21 -5.84
C ASN A 122 22.91 -0.13 -4.84
N SER A 123 23.14 -0.37 -3.54
CA SER A 123 23.07 0.71 -2.57
C SER A 123 24.21 1.71 -2.81
N THR A 124 23.86 2.94 -3.19
CA THR A 124 24.82 4.05 -3.40
C THR A 124 25.13 4.81 -2.12
N LEU A 125 24.68 4.30 -0.98
CA LEU A 125 24.67 5.04 0.25
C LEU A 125 26.04 5.00 0.92
N LYS A 126 26.66 6.17 1.11
CA LYS A 126 27.98 6.29 1.73
C LYS A 126 28.06 5.63 3.11
N SER A 127 26.98 5.63 3.89
CA SER A 127 26.97 4.97 5.21
C SER A 127 27.12 3.45 5.15
N CYS A 128 26.93 2.85 3.98
CA CYS A 128 27.12 1.41 3.75
C CYS A 128 28.55 1.09 3.30
N GLN A 129 29.31 2.13 2.93
CA GLN A 129 30.72 2.05 2.59
C GLN A 129 31.51 2.37 3.86
N TRP A 130 31.98 1.33 4.53
CA TRP A 130 32.87 1.47 5.68
C TRP A 130 34.26 1.86 5.15
N GLU A 131 34.87 2.91 5.71
CA GLU A 131 36.21 3.34 5.31
C GLU A 131 37.24 2.22 5.55
N GLU A 132 38.23 2.15 4.67
CA GLU A 132 39.22 1.08 4.58
C GLU A 132 39.87 0.77 5.94
N GLU A 133 39.61 -0.46 6.37
CA GLU A 133 40.45 -1.37 7.17
C GLU A 133 41.59 -0.70 7.94
N ASP A 134 41.45 -0.61 9.27
CA ASP A 134 42.63 -0.47 10.14
C ASP A 134 43.49 -1.73 9.94
N PRO A 135 44.67 -1.64 9.30
CA PRO A 135 45.50 -2.79 8.96
C PRO A 135 46.14 -3.41 10.21
N THR A 136 45.91 -2.85 11.40
CA THR A 136 46.40 -3.39 12.67
C THR A 136 45.44 -4.39 13.33
N LEU A 137 44.20 -4.53 12.84
CA LEU A 137 43.24 -5.51 13.36
C LEU A 137 43.47 -6.91 12.77
N PRO A 138 43.34 -7.99 13.57
CA PRO A 138 43.35 -9.37 13.05
C PRO A 138 42.24 -9.60 12.02
N ASP A 139 42.49 -10.42 11.01
CA ASP A 139 41.55 -10.71 9.92
C ASP A 139 40.16 -11.19 10.43
N GLU A 140 40.13 -11.90 11.56
CA GLU A 140 38.90 -12.42 12.19
C GLU A 140 38.02 -11.31 12.81
N GLU A 141 38.62 -10.19 13.21
CA GLU A 141 37.92 -9.03 13.77
C GLU A 141 37.53 -8.01 12.70
N ARG A 142 37.90 -8.26 11.45
CA ARG A 142 37.71 -7.35 10.34
C ARG A 142 36.33 -7.55 9.71
N LYS A 143 35.53 -6.48 9.69
CA LYS A 143 34.22 -6.49 9.02
C LYS A 143 34.42 -6.73 7.51
N PRO A 144 33.79 -7.76 6.91
CA PRO A 144 33.92 -8.00 5.48
C PRO A 144 33.17 -6.94 4.68
N SER A 145 33.69 -6.60 3.50
CA SER A 145 33.07 -5.63 2.59
C SER A 145 31.75 -6.13 1.99
N ASN A 146 31.55 -7.44 1.91
CA ASN A 146 30.35 -8.10 1.38
C ASN A 146 29.40 -8.62 2.48
N LEU A 147 29.32 -7.94 3.62
CA LEU A 147 28.47 -8.36 4.76
C LEU A 147 26.97 -8.43 4.41
N TYR A 148 26.51 -7.57 3.51
CA TYR A 148 25.10 -7.46 3.16
C TYR A 148 24.76 -8.39 1.99
N LYS A 149 23.75 -9.26 2.20
CA LYS A 149 23.22 -10.16 1.17
C LYS A 149 22.45 -9.36 0.10
N ASN A 150 22.36 -9.91 -1.11
CA ASN A 150 21.54 -9.35 -2.18
C ASN A 150 20.11 -9.86 -2.04
N ILE A 151 19.12 -8.99 -2.23
CA ILE A 151 17.71 -9.30 -2.06
C ILE A 151 17.04 -9.34 -3.43
N THR A 152 16.42 -10.47 -3.78
CA THR A 152 15.56 -10.56 -4.97
C THR A 152 14.17 -10.02 -4.65
N VAL A 153 13.62 -9.16 -5.50
CA VAL A 153 12.31 -8.53 -5.29
C VAL A 153 11.41 -8.74 -6.49
N SER A 154 10.12 -8.97 -6.25
CA SER A 154 9.10 -9.03 -7.29
C SER A 154 7.88 -8.16 -6.96
N PRO A 155 7.19 -7.61 -7.98
CA PRO A 155 5.99 -6.81 -7.77
C PRO A 155 4.88 -7.63 -7.10
N ASN A 156 4.31 -7.11 -6.00
CA ASN A 156 3.26 -7.81 -5.27
C ASN A 156 1.95 -6.98 -5.21
N PRO A 157 0.79 -7.54 -5.67
CA PRO A 157 -0.51 -6.85 -5.63
C PRO A 157 -0.96 -6.41 -4.22
N ASN A 158 -0.63 -7.18 -3.19
CA ASN A 158 -0.96 -6.86 -1.80
C ASN A 158 -0.22 -5.60 -1.31
N PHE A 159 0.84 -5.20 -2.00
CA PHE A 159 1.66 -4.03 -1.72
C PHE A 159 1.59 -2.99 -2.84
N PHE A 160 0.45 -2.87 -3.53
CA PHE A 160 0.26 -1.90 -4.64
C PHE A 160 1.27 -2.07 -5.78
N ASN A 161 1.67 -3.31 -6.07
CA ASN A 161 2.70 -3.66 -7.05
C ASN A 161 4.08 -3.06 -6.75
N ILE A 162 4.34 -2.70 -5.50
CA ILE A 162 5.70 -2.35 -5.07
C ILE A 162 6.53 -3.65 -5.08
N PRO A 163 7.77 -3.63 -5.63
CA PRO A 163 8.67 -4.77 -5.56
C PRO A 163 9.05 -5.07 -4.12
N VAL A 164 8.74 -6.28 -3.65
CA VAL A 164 9.02 -6.74 -2.29
C VAL A 164 9.56 -8.17 -2.31
N ASN A 165 10.21 -8.58 -1.22
CA ASN A 165 10.59 -9.97 -0.98
C ASN A 165 9.63 -10.55 0.07
N THR A 166 9.09 -11.74 -0.19
CA THR A 166 8.18 -12.45 0.72
C THR A 166 8.79 -13.72 1.33
N TYR A 167 10.07 -14.00 1.04
CA TYR A 167 10.79 -15.19 1.49
C TYR A 167 11.74 -14.91 2.65
N GLU A 168 12.45 -13.79 2.62
CA GLU A 168 13.45 -13.41 3.62
C GLU A 168 13.11 -12.04 4.19
N SER A 169 13.36 -11.84 5.49
CA SER A 169 13.17 -10.54 6.13
C SER A 169 14.38 -9.63 5.91
N ALA A 170 14.17 -8.33 6.10
CA ALA A 170 15.22 -7.33 6.09
C ALA A 170 15.38 -6.70 7.48
N VAL A 171 16.61 -6.50 7.91
CA VAL A 171 16.95 -5.90 9.19
C VAL A 171 17.28 -4.42 9.00
N HIS A 172 16.65 -3.58 9.80
CA HIS A 172 16.97 -2.17 9.88
C HIS A 172 17.98 -1.90 10.99
N MET A 173 19.18 -1.45 10.62
CA MET A 173 20.20 -1.05 11.59
C MET A 173 20.36 0.48 11.62
N PRO A 174 20.22 1.13 12.79
CA PRO A 174 20.49 2.56 12.94
C PRO A 174 21.95 2.89 12.62
N THR A 175 22.23 4.14 12.28
CA THR A 175 23.59 4.60 11.93
C THR A 175 24.59 4.51 13.07
N ASP A 176 24.10 4.57 14.31
CA ASP A 176 24.96 4.69 15.51
C ASP A 176 25.28 3.32 16.11
N VAL A 177 24.78 2.23 15.51
CA VAL A 177 24.99 0.85 15.95
C VAL A 177 25.98 0.18 15.01
N TYR A 178 26.99 -0.46 15.59
CA TYR A 178 27.99 -1.20 14.81
C TYR A 178 27.57 -2.67 14.65
N ASP A 179 27.31 -3.07 13.40
CA ASP A 179 26.74 -4.37 13.04
C ASP A 179 27.61 -5.54 13.49
N TYR A 180 28.93 -5.32 13.57
CA TYR A 180 29.91 -6.37 13.87
C TYR A 180 30.10 -6.61 15.38
N LEU A 181 29.33 -5.96 16.27
CA LEU A 181 29.40 -6.24 17.72
C LEU A 181 28.84 -7.64 18.05
N MET A 182 29.41 -8.33 19.05
CA MET A 182 28.99 -9.71 19.42
C MET A 182 27.49 -9.79 19.71
N PRO A 183 26.91 -8.88 20.51
CA PRO A 183 25.48 -8.95 20.82
C PRO A 183 24.61 -8.76 19.58
N VAL A 184 25.05 -7.91 18.64
CA VAL A 184 24.33 -7.65 17.39
C VAL A 184 24.43 -8.84 16.46
N GLN A 185 25.61 -9.44 16.32
CA GLN A 185 25.83 -10.63 15.50
C GLN A 185 25.04 -11.84 16.04
N SER A 186 25.00 -12.01 17.36
CA SER A 186 24.16 -13.02 18.01
C SER A 186 22.68 -12.77 17.72
N ALA A 187 22.22 -11.52 17.86
CA ALA A 187 20.86 -11.13 17.54
C ALA A 187 20.49 -11.40 16.09
N LEU A 188 21.35 -11.03 15.14
CA LEU A 188 21.15 -11.29 13.71
C LEU A 188 21.02 -12.80 13.45
N LYS A 189 21.88 -13.63 14.05
CA LYS A 189 21.87 -15.09 13.86
C LYS A 189 20.55 -15.72 14.25
N TRP A 190 20.08 -15.52 15.49
CA TRP A 190 18.84 -16.17 15.93
C TRP A 190 17.60 -15.53 15.30
N SER A 191 17.63 -14.23 15.01
CA SER A 191 16.49 -13.54 14.38
C SER A 191 16.23 -13.99 12.94
N GLU A 192 17.24 -14.49 12.23
CA GLU A 192 17.09 -15.06 10.87
C GLU A 192 16.15 -16.27 10.86
N GLU A 193 16.06 -17.01 11.97
CA GLU A 193 15.18 -18.17 12.09
C GLU A 193 13.69 -17.79 12.15
N LEU A 194 13.37 -16.52 12.45
CA LEU A 194 11.99 -16.01 12.43
C LEU A 194 11.40 -15.91 11.02
N ASP A 195 12.24 -15.95 9.98
CA ASP A 195 11.79 -15.87 8.58
C ASP A 195 10.81 -16.99 8.23
N GLU A 196 10.99 -18.18 8.80
CA GLU A 196 10.06 -19.30 8.61
C GLU A 196 8.66 -18.98 9.17
N VAL A 197 8.59 -18.39 10.36
CA VAL A 197 7.32 -18.00 10.99
C VAL A 197 6.67 -16.86 10.21
N PHE A 198 7.46 -15.92 9.70
CA PHE A 198 6.95 -14.86 8.84
C PHE A 198 6.34 -15.40 7.54
N ARG A 199 6.99 -16.37 6.88
CA ARG A 199 6.44 -17.05 5.70
C ARG A 199 5.15 -17.80 6.03
N GLN A 200 5.13 -18.58 7.11
CA GLN A 200 3.95 -19.32 7.53
C GLN A 200 2.75 -18.39 7.82
N ASN A 201 2.99 -17.25 8.46
CA ASN A 201 1.95 -16.26 8.72
C ASN A 201 1.42 -15.62 7.42
N TYR A 202 2.31 -15.32 6.47
CA TYR A 202 1.92 -14.78 5.17
C TYR A 202 1.11 -15.79 4.35
N GLU A 203 1.49 -17.07 4.34
CA GLU A 203 0.74 -18.13 3.67
C GLU A 203 -0.60 -18.45 4.35
N GLY A 204 -0.69 -18.27 5.67
CA GLY A 204 -1.91 -18.50 6.45
C GLY A 204 -3.01 -17.45 6.26
N ASP A 205 -2.64 -16.21 5.93
CA ASP A 205 -3.56 -15.09 5.63
C ASP A 205 -2.98 -14.18 4.53
N PRO A 206 -2.99 -14.63 3.26
CA PRO A 206 -2.35 -13.93 2.14
C PRO A 206 -3.06 -12.65 1.69
#